data_AF-A0A2D8LZN0-F1
#
_entry.id   AF-A0A2D8LZN0-F1
#
_cell.length_a   1.000
_cell.length_b   1.000
_cell.length_c   1.000
_cell.angle_alpha   90.00
_cell.angle_beta   90.00
_cell.angle_gamma   90.00
#
_symmetry.space_group_name_H-M   'P 1'
#
loop_
_entity.id
_entity.type
_entity.pdbx_description
1 polymer ?
#
loop_
_entity_poly.entity_id
_entity_poly.type
_entity_poly.pdbx_seq_one_letter_code
_entity_poly.pdbx_strand_id
1 'polypeptide(L)'
;MLGLTSCQSREEKNGLMAKGCEAAAQGLMANSEDQIDSISAQTFSNSTYGSGYKSVELKANLMRDGYLEDENIECIFYENEGPFGIGYSAEFIHISFDGNDIGKDVDGNIKGGINDFMSITDSVGKATR
;
A
#
# COMPACT_ATOMS: atom_id res chain seq x y z
N MET A 1 26.52 10.25 -19.32
CA MET A 1 25.77 9.03 -19.70
C MET A 1 26.23 7.91 -18.78
N LEU A 2 25.63 7.86 -17.60
CA LEU A 2 25.86 6.82 -16.59
C LEU A 2 24.75 5.78 -16.81
N GLY A 3 25.14 4.55 -17.13
CA GLY A 3 24.20 3.45 -17.31
C GLY A 3 23.42 3.25 -16.02
N LEU A 4 22.17 3.70 -16.01
CA LEU A 4 21.25 3.51 -14.91
C LEU A 4 20.92 2.02 -14.85
N THR A 5 21.33 1.37 -13.77
CA THR A 5 20.91 0.05 -13.31
C THR A 5 19.38 -0.01 -13.23
N SER A 6 18.69 -0.27 -14.35
CA SER A 6 17.21 -0.32 -14.41
C SER A 6 16.67 -1.75 -14.29
N CYS A 7 17.09 -2.48 -13.27
CA CYS A 7 16.40 -3.70 -12.85
C CYS A 7 16.23 -3.64 -11.34
N GLN A 8 15.21 -2.90 -10.88
CA GLN A 8 14.73 -3.11 -9.50
C GLN A 8 14.30 -4.57 -9.39
N SER A 9 14.88 -5.28 -8.43
CA SER A 9 14.53 -6.65 -8.11
C SER A 9 13.08 -6.73 -7.62
N ARG A 10 12.46 -7.91 -7.72
CA ARG A 10 11.10 -8.12 -7.20
C ARG A 10 11.02 -7.83 -5.70
N GLU A 11 12.09 -8.08 -4.96
CA GLU A 11 12.17 -7.80 -3.52
C GLU A 11 12.13 -6.29 -3.23
N GLU A 12 12.88 -5.48 -4.00
CA GLU A 12 12.83 -4.01 -3.86
C GLU A 12 11.45 -3.45 -4.21
N LYS A 13 10.82 -3.96 -5.27
CA LYS A 13 9.45 -3.60 -5.66
C LYS A 13 8.45 -3.93 -4.56
N ASN A 14 8.52 -5.14 -4.01
CA ASN A 14 7.68 -5.57 -2.90
C ASN A 14 7.90 -4.69 -1.65
N GLY A 15 9.16 -4.37 -1.33
CA GLY A 15 9.50 -3.48 -0.21
C GLY A 15 8.90 -2.07 -0.37
N LEU A 16 8.86 -1.52 -1.58
CA LEU A 16 8.19 -0.24 -1.86
C LEU A 16 6.68 -0.33 -1.66
N MET A 17 6.04 -1.39 -2.17
CA MET A 17 4.60 -1.56 -2.00
C MET A 17 4.21 -1.81 -0.53
N ALA A 18 5.02 -2.54 0.24
CA ALA A 18 4.80 -2.72 1.67
C ALA A 18 4.91 -1.39 2.44
N LYS A 19 5.95 -0.59 2.18
CA LYS A 19 6.07 0.76 2.76
C LYS A 19 4.91 1.66 2.39
N GLY A 20 4.47 1.60 1.14
CA GLY A 20 3.28 2.32 0.69
C GLY A 20 2.03 1.88 1.47
N CYS A 21 1.84 0.57 1.64
CA CYS A 21 0.67 0.04 2.36
C CYS A 21 0.67 0.42 3.84
N GLU A 22 1.83 0.37 4.49
CA GLU A 22 2.01 0.84 5.86
C GLU A 22 1.68 2.34 5.99
N ALA A 23 2.20 3.17 5.07
CA ALA A 23 1.91 4.60 5.05
C ALA A 23 0.43 4.91 4.76
N ALA A 24 -0.25 4.07 3.98
CA ALA A 24 -1.68 4.19 3.75
C ALA A 24 -2.47 3.94 5.05
N ALA A 25 -2.14 2.88 5.80
CA ALA A 25 -2.76 2.60 7.08
C ALA A 25 -2.47 3.70 8.12
N GLN A 26 -1.23 4.19 8.19
CA GLN A 26 -0.89 5.34 9.05
C GLN A 26 -1.67 6.60 8.67
N GLY A 27 -1.92 6.82 7.38
CA GLY A 27 -2.78 7.90 6.90
C GLY A 27 -4.22 7.82 7.40
N LEU A 28 -4.77 6.60 7.51
CA LEU A 28 -6.10 6.36 8.08
C LEU A 28 -6.15 6.62 9.59
N MET A 29 -5.08 6.26 10.30
CA MET A 29 -4.94 6.46 11.74
C MET A 29 -4.47 7.86 12.13
N ALA A 30 -4.25 8.77 11.18
CA ALA A 30 -3.66 10.09 11.46
C ALA A 30 -4.45 10.95 12.46
N ASN A 31 -5.73 10.64 12.67
CA ASN A 31 -6.61 11.32 13.64
C ASN A 31 -7.02 10.43 14.84
N SER A 32 -6.46 9.23 14.98
CA SER A 32 -6.63 8.36 16.15
C SER A 32 -5.37 8.33 17.01
N GLU A 33 -5.46 7.71 18.19
CA GLU A 33 -4.28 7.44 19.04
C GLU A 33 -3.54 6.16 18.59
N ASP A 34 -4.11 5.43 17.63
CA ASP A 34 -3.60 4.17 17.13
C ASP A 34 -2.30 4.37 16.35
N GLN A 35 -1.33 3.48 16.58
CA GLN A 35 -0.05 3.51 15.88
C GLN A 35 0.39 2.10 15.51
N ILE A 36 1.03 1.97 14.35
CA ILE A 36 1.72 0.74 13.99
C ILE A 36 2.99 0.66 14.85
N ASP A 37 3.05 -0.32 15.75
CA ASP A 37 4.26 -0.63 16.51
C ASP A 37 5.26 -1.39 15.62
N SER A 38 4.78 -2.45 14.96
CA SER A 38 5.63 -3.30 14.13
C SER A 38 4.84 -4.07 13.07
N ILE A 39 5.50 -4.39 11.95
CA ILE A 39 4.96 -5.31 10.93
C ILE A 39 5.55 -6.69 11.18
N SER A 40 4.70 -7.65 11.52
CA SER A 40 5.09 -9.02 11.88
C SER A 40 5.17 -9.96 10.67
N ALA A 41 4.42 -9.68 9.60
CA ALA A 41 4.46 -10.45 8.35
C ALA A 41 4.06 -9.60 7.15
N GLN A 42 4.52 -10.00 5.96
CA GLN A 42 4.19 -9.38 4.68
C GLN A 42 3.96 -10.46 3.62
N THR A 43 2.82 -10.40 2.93
CA THR A 43 2.46 -11.31 1.84
C THR A 43 2.19 -10.51 0.57
N PHE A 44 2.69 -11.01 -0.55
CA PHE A 44 2.52 -10.39 -1.87
C PHE A 44 1.90 -11.39 -2.83
N SER A 45 0.80 -11.01 -3.47
CA SER A 45 0.07 -11.89 -4.38
C SER A 45 -0.47 -11.11 -5.58
N ASN A 46 -0.99 -11.82 -6.58
CA ASN A 46 -1.77 -11.18 -7.65
C ASN A 46 -3.16 -10.83 -7.11
N SER A 47 -3.62 -9.62 -7.40
CA SER A 47 -4.95 -9.19 -6.98
C SER A 47 -6.06 -9.79 -7.86
N THR A 48 -7.26 -9.90 -7.29
CA THR A 48 -8.50 -10.24 -8.01
C THR A 48 -8.94 -9.17 -9.00
N TYR A 49 -8.37 -7.95 -8.93
CA TYR A 49 -8.64 -6.82 -9.81
C TYR A 49 -8.16 -7.05 -11.26
N GLY A 50 -7.32 -8.06 -11.47
CA GLY A 50 -6.86 -8.48 -12.79
C GLY A 50 -5.36 -8.27 -13.01
N SER A 51 -4.94 -8.41 -14.27
CA SER A 51 -3.52 -8.37 -14.64
C SER A 51 -2.91 -7.00 -14.35
N GLY A 52 -1.71 -6.98 -13.77
CA GLY A 52 -1.00 -5.77 -13.35
C GLY A 52 -1.31 -5.34 -11.92
N TYR A 53 -2.39 -5.82 -11.30
CA TYR A 53 -2.70 -5.51 -9.91
C TYR A 53 -2.05 -6.50 -8.94
N LYS A 54 -1.49 -5.98 -7.85
CA LYS A 54 -0.87 -6.72 -6.76
C LYS A 54 -1.62 -6.47 -5.46
N SER A 55 -1.88 -7.53 -4.71
CA SER A 55 -2.33 -7.43 -3.32
C SER A 55 -1.12 -7.54 -2.40
N VAL A 56 -1.09 -6.67 -1.39
CA VAL A 56 -0.10 -6.58 -0.33
C VAL A 56 -0.85 -6.71 0.97
N GLU A 57 -0.60 -7.80 1.68
CA GLU A 57 -1.15 -8.02 3.02
C GLU A 57 -0.03 -7.83 4.03
N LEU A 58 -0.23 -6.89 4.97
CA LEU A 58 0.64 -6.69 6.11
C LEU A 58 -0.07 -7.17 7.36
N LYS A 59 0.60 -8.02 8.15
CA LYS A 59 0.18 -8.29 9.51
C LYS A 59 0.88 -7.30 10.43
N ALA A 60 0.13 -6.39 11.03
CA ALA A 60 0.64 -5.31 11.87
C ALA A 60 0.26 -5.55 13.34
N ASN A 61 1.19 -5.22 14.24
CA ASN A 61 0.88 -5.05 15.65
C ASN A 61 0.59 -3.57 15.87
N LEU A 62 -0.63 -3.25 16.26
CA LEU A 62 -1.05 -1.88 16.57
C LEU A 62 -0.98 -1.65 18.07
N MET A 63 -0.52 -0.47 18.47
CA MET A 63 -0.71 0.03 19.82
C MET A 63 -2.03 0.79 19.89
N ARG A 64 -2.99 0.23 20.64
CA ARG A 64 -4.31 0.84 20.91
C ARG A 64 -4.58 0.88 22.39
N ASP A 65 -4.86 2.05 22.95
CA ASP A 65 -5.14 2.23 24.38
C ASP A 65 -4.10 1.58 25.33
N GLY A 66 -2.83 1.49 24.88
CA GLY A 66 -1.72 0.87 25.61
C GLY A 66 -1.63 -0.66 25.51
N TYR A 67 -2.46 -1.30 24.67
CA TYR A 67 -2.41 -2.73 24.35
C TYR A 67 -1.92 -2.98 22.92
N LEU A 68 -1.29 -4.13 22.70
CA LEU A 68 -0.90 -4.60 21.37
C LEU A 68 -2.01 -5.45 20.78
N GLU A 69 -2.49 -5.06 19.60
CA GLU A 69 -3.50 -5.79 18.82
C GLU A 69 -2.94 -6.20 17.46
N ASP A 70 -3.22 -7.44 17.05
CA ASP A 70 -2.85 -7.96 15.74
C ASP A 70 -3.92 -7.58 14.72
N GLU A 71 -3.55 -6.80 13.71
CA GLU A 71 -4.44 -6.40 12.62
C GLU A 71 -3.88 -6.78 11.25
N ASN A 72 -4.78 -7.00 10.31
CA ASN A 72 -4.43 -7.22 8.90
C ASN A 72 -4.74 -5.96 8.09
N ILE A 73 -3.74 -5.49 7.36
CA ILE A 73 -3.86 -4.38 6.42
C ILE A 73 -3.73 -4.97 5.02
N GLU A 74 -4.74 -4.80 4.18
CA GLU A 74 -4.66 -5.18 2.77
C GLU A 74 -4.61 -3.93 1.89
N CYS A 75 -3.65 -3.87 0.98
CA CYS A 75 -3.57 -2.83 -0.04
C CYS A 75 -3.48 -3.43 -1.45
N ILE A 76 -4.13 -2.78 -2.39
CA ILE A 76 -4.01 -3.07 -3.81
C ILE A 76 -3.19 -1.99 -4.50
N PHE A 77 -2.20 -2.43 -5.27
CA PHE A 77 -1.39 -1.59 -6.15
C PHE A 77 -1.53 -2.02 -7.59
N TYR A 78 -1.47 -1.07 -8.53
CA TYR A 78 -1.30 -1.34 -9.95
C TYR A 78 0.16 -1.14 -10.34
N GLU A 79 0.84 -2.23 -10.71
CA GLU A 79 2.21 -2.19 -11.21
C GLU A 79 2.22 -1.80 -12.69
N ASN A 80 2.99 -0.75 -13.00
CA ASN A 80 3.28 -0.36 -14.37
C ASN A 80 4.79 -0.50 -14.61
N GLU A 81 5.13 -1.48 -15.45
CA GLU A 81 6.49 -1.71 -15.93
C GLU A 81 6.62 -1.11 -17.34
N GLY A 82 7.54 -0.15 -17.49
CA GLY A 82 7.79 0.48 -18.77
C GLY A 82 8.33 -0.52 -19.80
N PRO A 83 8.21 -0.20 -21.11
CA PRO A 83 8.76 -1.04 -22.16
C PRO A 83 10.26 -1.28 -21.94
N PHE A 84 10.70 -2.51 -22.15
CA PHE A 84 12.07 -2.99 -21.89
C PHE A 84 12.51 -2.99 -20.41
N GLY A 85 11.57 -2.91 -19.46
CA GLY A 85 11.88 -2.89 -18.02
C GLY A 85 12.49 -1.56 -17.55
N ILE A 86 12.47 -0.54 -18.41
CA ILE A 86 12.94 0.80 -18.11
C ILE A 86 11.78 1.55 -17.47
N GLY A 87 11.83 1.66 -16.14
CA GLY A 87 10.81 2.32 -15.34
C GLY A 87 9.92 1.30 -14.65
N TYR A 88 9.83 1.44 -13.33
CA TYR A 88 8.87 0.76 -12.49
C TYR A 88 8.07 1.83 -11.74
N SER A 89 6.76 1.64 -11.68
CA SER A 89 5.90 2.41 -10.79
C SER A 89 4.82 1.50 -10.23
N ALA A 90 4.39 1.77 -9.00
CA ALA A 90 3.25 1.14 -8.37
C ALA A 90 2.27 2.26 -8.01
N GLU A 91 1.11 2.27 -8.63
CA GLU A 91 0.01 3.18 -8.29
C GLU A 91 -0.80 2.57 -7.15
N PHE A 92 -1.04 3.32 -6.08
CA PHE A 92 -1.95 2.90 -5.02
C PHE A 92 -3.40 2.94 -5.52
N ILE A 93 -4.14 1.84 -5.33
CA ILE A 93 -5.50 1.69 -5.82
C ILE A 93 -6.49 1.68 -4.66
N HIS A 94 -6.19 0.90 -3.63
CA HIS A 94 -7.17 0.56 -2.60
C HIS A 94 -6.49 0.13 -1.30
N ILE A 95 -7.12 0.43 -0.17
CA ILE A 95 -6.78 -0.11 1.17
C ILE A 95 -8.04 -0.62 1.86
N SER A 96 -7.92 -1.79 2.48
CA SER A 96 -8.87 -2.35 3.43
C SER A 96 -8.19 -2.52 4.79
N PHE A 97 -8.67 -1.81 5.79
CA PHE A 97 -8.09 -1.78 7.13
C PHE A 97 -9.09 -1.28 8.18
N ASP A 98 -9.21 -1.99 9.30
CA ASP A 98 -10.05 -1.58 10.46
C ASP A 98 -11.51 -1.26 10.08
N GLY A 99 -12.09 -2.07 9.20
CA GLY A 99 -13.44 -1.86 8.66
C GLY A 99 -13.56 -0.70 7.66
N ASN A 100 -12.48 0.04 7.39
CA ASN A 100 -12.41 1.02 6.32
C ASN A 100 -12.05 0.34 4.99
N ASP A 101 -12.74 0.74 3.94
CA ASP A 101 -12.57 0.24 2.57
C ASP A 101 -12.50 1.47 1.65
N ILE A 102 -11.28 1.93 1.36
CA ILE A 102 -11.02 3.24 0.74
C ILE A 102 -10.16 3.10 -0.51
N GLY A 103 -10.65 3.66 -1.61
CA GLY A 103 -9.97 3.66 -2.91
C GLY A 103 -10.88 3.23 -4.04
N LYS A 104 -10.32 2.68 -5.11
CA LYS A 104 -11.12 2.20 -6.25
C LYS A 104 -11.47 0.73 -6.06
N ASP A 105 -12.73 0.36 -6.27
CA ASP A 105 -13.14 -1.04 -6.37
C ASP A 105 -12.76 -1.67 -7.72
N VAL A 106 -13.06 -2.97 -7.89
CA VAL A 106 -12.79 -3.72 -9.13
C VAL A 106 -13.46 -3.12 -10.38
N ASP A 107 -14.55 -2.38 -10.19
CA ASP A 107 -15.31 -1.72 -11.26
C ASP A 107 -14.83 -0.26 -11.47
N GLY A 108 -13.84 0.19 -10.70
CA GLY A 108 -13.26 1.52 -10.77
C GLY A 108 -14.03 2.61 -10.01
N ASN A 109 -15.03 2.24 -9.21
CA ASN A 109 -15.78 3.20 -8.39
C ASN A 109 -14.99 3.54 -7.13
N ILE A 110 -15.02 4.82 -6.73
CA ILE A 110 -14.39 5.24 -5.47
C ILE A 110 -15.26 4.79 -4.29
N LYS A 111 -14.67 4.01 -3.40
CA LYS A 111 -15.16 3.63 -2.07
C LYS A 111 -14.55 4.54 -1.01
N GLY A 112 -15.36 4.86 0.01
CA GLY A 112 -14.97 5.78 1.08
C GLY A 112 -15.01 7.26 0.69
N GLY A 113 -14.43 8.11 1.55
CA GLY A 113 -14.35 9.55 1.32
C GLY A 113 -13.26 9.92 0.32
N ILE A 114 -13.58 10.75 -0.68
CA ILE A 114 -12.58 11.21 -1.67
C ILE A 114 -11.42 11.97 -1.02
N ASN A 115 -11.68 12.70 0.06
CA ASN A 115 -10.66 13.41 0.83
C ASN A 115 -9.71 12.43 1.54
N ASP A 116 -10.25 11.34 2.07
CA ASP A 116 -9.48 10.29 2.73
C ASP A 116 -8.58 9.60 1.70
N PHE A 117 -9.15 9.24 0.54
CA PHE A 117 -8.38 8.67 -0.57
C PHE A 117 -7.24 9.59 -1.05
N MET A 118 -7.49 10.90 -1.16
CA MET A 118 -6.45 11.87 -1.51
C MET A 118 -5.36 11.96 -0.44
N SER A 119 -5.74 12.00 0.84
CA SER A 119 -4.79 12.03 1.97
C SER A 119 -3.90 10.80 1.99
N ILE A 120 -4.49 9.62 1.84
CA ILE A 120 -3.79 8.33 1.77
C ILE A 120 -2.82 8.31 0.59
N THR A 121 -3.27 8.71 -0.59
CA THR A 121 -2.44 8.71 -1.80
C THR A 121 -1.22 9.65 -1.65
N ASP A 122 -1.39 10.80 -0.99
CA ASP A 122 -0.26 11.70 -0.69
C ASP A 122 0.73 11.08 0.30
N SER A 123 0.24 10.41 1.35
CA SER A 123 1.08 9.67 2.32
C SER A 123 1.86 8.54 1.65
N VAL A 124 1.21 7.73 0.82
CA VAL A 124 1.86 6.67 0.03
C VAL A 124 2.91 7.26 -0.91
N GLY A 125 2.57 8.33 -1.61
CA GLY A 125 3.48 9.00 -2.55
C GLY A 125 4.72 9.58 -1.88
N LYS A 126 4.62 10.03 -0.62
CA LYS A 126 5.78 10.49 0.17
C LYS A 126 6.65 9.33 0.66
N ALA A 127 6.04 8.20 1.05
CA ALA A 127 6.76 7.04 1.59
C ALA A 127 7.52 6.22 0.52
N THR A 128 7.13 6.36 -0.74
CA THR A 128 7.64 5.55 -1.87
C THR A 128 8.56 6.32 -2.83
N ARG A 129 8.81 7.61 -2.56
CA ARG A 129 9.79 8.46 -3.26
C ARG A 129 11.15 8.39 -2.60
#